data_AF-A0A7X2T486-F1
#
_entry.id   AF-A0A7X2T486-F1
#
_cell.length_a   1.000
_cell.length_b   1.000
_cell.length_c   1.000
_cell.angle_alpha   90.00
_cell.angle_beta   90.00
_cell.angle_gamma   90.00
#
_symmetry.space_group_name_H-M   'P 1'
#
loop_
_entity.id
_entity.type
_entity.pdbx_description
1 polymer ?
#
loop_
_entity_poly.entity_id
_entity_poly.type
_entity_poly.pdbx_seq_one_letter_code
_entity_poly.pdbx_strand_id
1 'polypeptide(L)'
;MKKEIFPYEVEMGTIMDYVDGRFMLVIKDEYWTDEELRLLNSPLELNFCYTQNTAIFVVEGGDIDSSDFYFNIQDCDWKEQLLNSSLIDIELYLINTKNEVCFKRRKTLNSKDSSIILNCLKLQNEVQFMPDEYEVNVMGIQSSYDPYELNRYSKLTIKF
;
A
#
# COMPACT_ATOMS: atom_id res chain seq x y z
N MET A 1 -25.55 -4.50 14.88
CA MET A 1 -24.11 -4.60 15.20
C MET A 1 -23.49 -3.23 15.00
N LYS A 2 -22.58 -2.81 15.89
CA LYS A 2 -21.81 -1.57 15.68
C LYS A 2 -20.73 -1.89 14.66
N LYS A 3 -20.71 -1.18 13.54
CA LYS A 3 -19.64 -1.32 12.55
C LYS A 3 -18.33 -0.78 13.14
N GLU A 4 -17.22 -1.44 12.83
CA GLU A 4 -15.88 -0.97 13.17
C GLU A 4 -15.61 0.34 12.43
N ILE A 5 -15.05 1.33 13.12
CA ILE A 5 -14.69 2.63 12.55
C ILE A 5 -13.18 2.65 12.39
N PHE A 6 -12.70 3.01 11.21
CA PHE A 6 -11.29 3.22 10.96
C PHE A 6 -10.80 4.41 11.79
N PRO A 7 -9.72 4.26 12.58
CA PRO A 7 -9.38 5.20 13.64
C PRO A 7 -8.80 6.54 13.14
N TYR A 8 -8.42 6.62 11.87
CA TYR A 8 -7.80 7.80 11.27
C TYR A 8 -8.76 8.52 10.31
N GLU A 9 -8.58 9.82 10.16
CA GLU A 9 -9.24 10.59 9.11
C GLU A 9 -8.55 10.32 7.78
N VAL A 10 -9.34 9.98 6.76
CA VAL A 10 -8.85 9.55 5.44
C VAL A 10 -9.72 10.25 4.40
N GLU A 11 -9.08 10.85 3.40
CA GLU A 11 -9.75 11.43 2.24
C GLU A 11 -10.23 10.33 1.28
N MET A 12 -11.07 10.68 0.31
CA MET A 12 -11.49 9.73 -0.72
C MET A 12 -10.30 9.27 -1.57
N GLY A 13 -10.31 8.02 -2.02
CA GLY A 13 -9.24 7.43 -2.82
C GLY A 13 -8.34 6.50 -2.02
N THR A 14 -7.07 6.40 -2.42
CA THR A 14 -6.09 5.49 -1.83
C THR A 14 -5.14 6.26 -0.91
N ILE A 15 -4.89 5.72 0.29
CA ILE A 15 -3.85 6.22 1.20
C ILE A 15 -3.10 5.04 1.79
N MET A 16 -1.83 5.25 2.10
CA MET A 16 -1.01 4.27 2.78
C MET A 16 -0.05 4.92 3.76
N ASP A 17 0.18 4.23 4.87
CA ASP A 17 1.21 4.59 5.84
C ASP A 17 1.73 3.33 6.57
N TYR A 18 2.85 3.45 7.27
CA TYR A 18 3.36 2.43 8.18
C TYR A 18 3.15 2.86 9.63
N VAL A 19 2.12 2.29 10.27
CA VAL A 19 1.70 2.65 11.64
C VAL A 19 1.47 1.39 12.45
N ASP A 20 1.81 1.42 13.73
CA ASP A 20 1.66 0.28 14.65
C ASP A 20 2.35 -1.01 14.15
N GLY A 21 3.48 -0.86 13.46
CA GLY A 21 4.30 -1.99 13.02
C GLY A 21 3.84 -2.70 11.73
N ARG A 22 2.91 -2.10 10.97
CA ARG A 22 2.37 -2.66 9.73
C ARG A 22 2.13 -1.58 8.68
N PHE A 23 2.21 -1.96 7.41
CA PHE A 23 1.68 -1.13 6.33
C PHE A 23 0.16 -1.20 6.35
N MET A 24 -0.50 -0.05 6.44
CA MET A 24 -1.94 0.08 6.28
C MET A 24 -2.20 0.63 4.88
N LEU A 25 -2.84 -0.17 4.03
CA LEU A 25 -3.31 0.24 2.71
C LEU A 25 -4.81 0.47 2.82
N VAL A 26 -5.27 1.69 2.58
CA VAL A 26 -6.66 2.06 2.78
C VAL A 26 -7.23 2.59 1.48
N ILE A 27 -8.34 1.99 1.02
CA ILE A 27 -9.15 2.50 -0.08
C ILE A 27 -10.45 3.02 0.50
N LYS A 28 -10.72 4.30 0.32
CA LYS A 28 -11.95 4.94 0.74
C LYS A 28 -12.80 5.30 -0.47
N ASP A 29 -14.03 4.81 -0.46
CA ASP A 29 -15.02 5.07 -1.51
C ASP A 29 -16.37 5.52 -0.92
N GLU A 30 -17.27 6.00 -1.76
CA GLU A 30 -18.61 6.43 -1.39
C GLU A 30 -19.37 5.34 -0.66
N TYR A 31 -19.40 4.15 -1.27
CA TYR A 31 -20.01 2.94 -0.77
C TYR A 31 -19.29 1.72 -1.33
N TRP A 32 -19.46 0.59 -0.64
CA TRP A 32 -19.06 -0.73 -1.12
C TRP A 32 -20.29 -1.62 -1.13
N THR A 33 -20.61 -2.25 -2.26
CA THR A 33 -21.75 -3.16 -2.38
C THR A 33 -21.41 -4.55 -1.85
N ASP A 34 -22.45 -5.31 -1.48
CA ASP A 34 -22.27 -6.69 -1.08
C ASP A 34 -21.68 -7.57 -2.19
N GLU A 35 -21.81 -7.19 -3.47
CA GLU A 35 -21.24 -7.94 -4.59
C GLU A 35 -19.72 -7.72 -4.68
N GLU A 36 -19.29 -6.47 -4.65
CA GLU A 36 -17.87 -6.08 -4.63
C GLU A 36 -17.17 -6.74 -3.44
N LEU A 37 -17.77 -6.63 -2.24
CA LEU A 37 -17.24 -7.25 -1.02
C LEU A 37 -17.19 -8.78 -1.10
N ARG A 38 -18.11 -9.43 -1.83
CA ARG A 38 -18.06 -10.88 -2.04
C ARG A 38 -16.92 -11.27 -2.98
N LEU A 39 -16.69 -10.50 -4.05
CA LEU A 39 -15.62 -10.75 -5.02
C LEU A 39 -14.23 -10.64 -4.40
N LEU A 40 -14.06 -9.83 -3.35
CA LEU A 40 -12.82 -9.75 -2.56
C LEU A 40 -12.48 -11.06 -1.85
N ASN A 41 -13.40 -12.03 -1.71
CA ASN A 41 -13.04 -13.37 -1.22
C ASN A 41 -12.22 -14.18 -2.23
N SER A 42 -12.10 -13.71 -3.47
CA SER A 42 -11.17 -14.23 -4.46
C SER A 42 -9.72 -13.86 -4.10
N PRO A 43 -8.72 -14.49 -4.73
CA PRO A 43 -7.33 -14.13 -4.52
C PRO A 43 -7.11 -12.65 -4.86
N LEU A 44 -6.61 -11.89 -3.89
CA LEU A 44 -6.06 -10.56 -4.12
C LEU A 44 -4.57 -10.73 -4.38
N GLU A 45 -4.01 -9.95 -5.29
CA GLU A 45 -2.57 -9.88 -5.50
C GLU A 45 -2.08 -8.49 -5.11
N LEU A 46 -1.01 -8.45 -4.32
CA LEU A 46 -0.30 -7.25 -3.97
C LEU A 46 1.10 -7.31 -4.57
N ASN A 47 1.34 -6.47 -5.56
CA ASN A 47 2.63 -6.30 -6.19
C ASN A 47 3.41 -5.18 -5.49
N PHE A 48 4.59 -5.49 -4.98
CA PHE A 48 5.54 -4.48 -4.53
C PHE A 48 6.45 -4.12 -5.70
N CYS A 49 6.29 -2.90 -6.20
CA CYS A 49 7.03 -2.31 -7.30
C CYS A 49 8.07 -1.31 -6.77
N TYR A 50 9.19 -1.20 -7.49
CA TYR A 50 10.22 -0.23 -7.16
C TYR A 50 10.85 0.34 -8.43
N THR A 51 10.67 1.64 -8.65
CA THR A 51 11.21 2.38 -9.79
C THR A 51 11.45 3.84 -9.40
N GLN A 52 12.39 4.53 -10.04
CA GLN A 52 12.70 5.94 -9.77
C GLN A 52 12.83 6.26 -8.27
N ASN A 53 13.52 5.38 -7.52
CA ASN A 53 13.69 5.48 -6.07
C ASN A 53 12.38 5.58 -5.27
N THR A 54 11.29 5.06 -5.82
CA THR A 54 9.95 5.15 -5.25
C THR A 54 9.41 3.75 -5.01
N ALA A 55 9.01 3.47 -3.77
CA ALA A 55 8.34 2.25 -3.37
C ALA A 55 6.84 2.37 -3.63
N ILE A 56 6.28 1.38 -4.32
CA ILE A 56 4.88 1.40 -4.74
C ILE A 56 4.25 0.03 -4.47
N PHE A 57 3.07 0.02 -3.89
CA PHE A 57 2.25 -1.17 -3.72
C PHE A 57 1.08 -1.10 -4.70
N VAL A 58 0.87 -2.13 -5.49
CA VAL A 58 -0.26 -2.22 -6.43
C VAL A 58 -1.13 -3.40 -6.00
N VAL A 59 -2.37 -3.12 -5.63
CA VAL A 59 -3.38 -4.12 -5.26
C VAL A 59 -4.27 -4.38 -6.46
N GLU A 60 -4.46 -5.65 -6.80
CA GLU A 60 -5.31 -6.09 -7.91
C GLU A 60 -6.12 -7.33 -7.52
N GLY A 61 -7.27 -7.49 -8.17
CA GLY A 61 -8.08 -8.70 -8.07
C GLY A 61 -9.32 -8.54 -7.19
N GLY A 62 -10.18 -9.56 -7.23
CA GLY A 62 -11.55 -9.41 -6.75
C GLY A 62 -12.29 -8.38 -7.60
N ASP A 63 -12.90 -7.39 -6.94
CA ASP A 63 -13.55 -6.24 -7.59
C ASP A 63 -12.64 -5.00 -7.68
N ILE A 64 -11.39 -5.11 -7.20
CA ILE A 64 -10.41 -4.03 -7.34
C ILE A 64 -9.75 -4.20 -8.70
N ASP A 65 -10.05 -3.28 -9.63
CA ASP A 65 -9.42 -3.24 -10.95
C ASP A 65 -7.90 -3.18 -10.82
N SER A 66 -7.37 -2.08 -10.29
CA SER A 66 -5.98 -1.91 -9.83
C SER A 66 -5.88 -0.62 -9.01
N SER A 67 -5.20 -0.66 -7.87
CA SER A 67 -4.98 0.52 -7.02
C SER A 67 -3.53 0.59 -6.56
N ASP A 68 -2.88 1.72 -6.79
CA ASP A 68 -1.51 1.98 -6.39
C ASP A 68 -1.41 2.84 -5.12
N PHE A 69 -0.38 2.55 -4.33
CA PHE A 69 -0.06 3.23 -3.08
C PHE A 69 1.43 3.55 -3.06
N TYR A 70 1.78 4.82 -2.92
CA TYR A 70 3.16 5.29 -2.90
C TYR A 70 3.67 5.40 -1.47
N PHE A 71 4.88 4.91 -1.22
CA PHE A 71 5.52 4.98 0.10
C PHE A 71 6.82 5.76 0.05
N ASN A 72 7.00 6.71 0.97
CA ASN A 72 8.27 7.37 1.23
C ASN A 72 8.80 6.97 2.60
N ILE A 73 9.87 6.17 2.64
CA ILE A 73 10.52 5.84 3.90
C ILE A 73 11.09 7.06 4.62
N GLN A 74 11.46 8.13 3.90
CA GLN A 74 12.11 9.29 4.50
C GLN A 74 11.12 10.15 5.31
N ASP A 75 9.84 10.13 4.93
CA ASP A 75 8.74 10.82 5.61
C ASP A 75 7.97 9.90 6.58
N CYS A 76 8.42 8.65 6.75
CA CYS A 76 7.80 7.70 7.67
C CYS A 76 8.23 7.97 9.12
N ASP A 77 7.27 8.35 9.97
CA ASP A 77 7.48 8.57 11.41
C ASP A 77 8.08 7.35 12.13
N TRP A 78 7.75 6.15 11.64
CA TRP A 78 8.16 4.86 12.21
C TRP A 78 9.33 4.24 11.46
N LYS A 79 10.08 5.04 10.69
CA LYS A 79 11.20 4.60 9.84
C LYS A 79 12.19 3.66 10.54
N GLU A 80 12.71 4.05 11.70
CA GLU A 80 13.72 3.25 12.41
C GLU A 80 13.17 1.88 12.81
N GLN A 81 11.90 1.82 13.25
CA GLN A 81 11.27 0.55 13.56
C GLN A 81 11.10 -0.31 12.30
N LEU A 82 10.62 0.29 11.21
CA LEU A 82 10.41 -0.39 9.94
C LEU A 82 11.72 -0.98 9.39
N LEU A 83 12.78 -0.17 9.30
CA LEU A 83 14.07 -0.59 8.75
C LEU A 83 14.78 -1.66 9.58
N ASN A 84 14.47 -1.74 10.88
CA ASN A 84 14.99 -2.76 11.80
C ASN A 84 14.06 -3.97 11.96
N SER A 85 12.90 -4.01 11.28
CA SER A 85 12.00 -5.16 11.33
C SER A 85 12.61 -6.37 10.63
N SER A 86 12.24 -7.57 11.10
CA SER A 86 12.58 -8.85 10.45
C SER A 86 11.44 -9.39 9.58
N LEU A 87 10.21 -8.97 9.84
CA LEU A 87 9.01 -9.37 9.11
C LEU A 87 8.17 -8.14 8.77
N ILE A 88 7.67 -8.11 7.55
CA ILE A 88 6.73 -7.09 7.10
C ILE A 88 5.31 -7.60 7.30
N ASP A 89 4.48 -6.75 7.87
CA ASP A 89 3.07 -6.99 8.04
C ASP A 89 2.29 -5.94 7.26
N ILE A 90 1.25 -6.37 6.58
CA ILE A 90 0.48 -5.54 5.64
C ILE A 90 -1.00 -5.78 5.91
N GLU A 91 -1.78 -4.71 5.97
CA GLU A 91 -3.22 -4.76 6.18
C GLU A 91 -3.94 -3.84 5.20
N LEU A 92 -4.81 -4.44 4.39
CA LEU A 92 -5.69 -3.75 3.45
C LEU A 92 -7.02 -3.46 4.14
N TYR A 93 -7.49 -2.22 4.02
CA TYR A 93 -8.79 -1.76 4.47
C TYR A 93 -9.58 -1.18 3.30
N LEU A 94 -10.86 -1.56 3.20
CA LEU A 94 -11.83 -0.82 2.42
C LEU A 94 -12.80 -0.15 3.36
N ILE A 95 -12.92 1.17 3.25
CA ILE A 95 -13.76 1.99 4.13
C ILE A 95 -14.74 2.83 3.30
N ASN A 96 -15.86 3.21 3.90
CA ASN A 96 -16.83 4.10 3.25
C ASN A 96 -16.68 5.56 3.70
N THR A 97 -17.54 6.44 3.16
CA THR A 97 -17.66 7.87 3.54
C THR A 97 -17.77 8.14 5.04
N LYS A 98 -18.30 7.19 5.82
CA LYS A 98 -18.46 7.30 7.28
C LYS A 98 -17.27 6.73 8.06
N ASN A 99 -16.17 6.42 7.37
CA ASN A 99 -15.02 5.68 7.90
C ASN A 99 -15.40 4.31 8.50
N GLU A 100 -16.53 3.72 8.11
CA GLU A 100 -16.86 2.37 8.53
C GLU A 100 -15.99 1.38 7.75
N VAL A 101 -15.39 0.43 8.44
CA VAL A 101 -14.63 -0.66 7.81
C VAL A 101 -15.63 -1.62 7.15
N CYS A 102 -15.61 -1.65 5.81
CA CYS A 102 -16.42 -2.55 4.99
C CYS A 102 -15.69 -3.87 4.75
N PHE A 103 -14.37 -3.83 4.61
CA PHE A 103 -13.52 -5.00 4.44
C PHE A 103 -12.16 -4.78 5.09
N LYS A 104 -11.56 -5.86 5.62
CA LYS A 104 -10.16 -5.85 6.03
C LYS A 104 -9.50 -7.20 5.79
N ARG A 105 -8.24 -7.18 5.37
CA ARG A 105 -7.40 -8.38 5.25
C ARG A 105 -5.97 -8.06 5.67
N ARG A 106 -5.41 -8.90 6.53
CA ARG A 106 -4.05 -8.76 7.04
C ARG A 106 -3.19 -9.94 6.62
N LYS A 107 -1.94 -9.69 6.29
CA LYS A 107 -0.95 -10.72 6.00
C LYS A 107 0.44 -10.31 6.49
N THR A 108 1.02 -11.19 7.31
CA THR A 108 2.44 -11.14 7.65
C THR A 108 3.23 -11.93 6.63
N LEU A 109 4.23 -11.30 6.02
CA LEU A 109 5.09 -11.90 5.01
C LEU A 109 6.14 -12.82 5.65
N ASN A 110 6.65 -13.77 4.87
CA ASN A 110 7.81 -14.56 5.30
C ASN A 110 9.09 -13.70 5.25
N SER A 111 10.16 -14.18 5.87
CA SER A 111 11.43 -13.43 5.95
C SER A 111 12.06 -13.11 4.60
N LYS A 112 11.91 -14.00 3.59
CA LYS A 112 12.47 -13.77 2.25
C LYS A 112 11.77 -12.59 1.58
N ASP A 113 10.45 -12.61 1.58
CA ASP A 113 9.62 -11.57 0.95
C ASP A 113 9.75 -10.24 1.70
N SER A 114 9.76 -10.28 3.04
CA SER A 114 10.02 -9.12 3.89
C SER A 114 11.36 -8.46 3.57
N SER A 115 12.40 -9.27 3.36
CA SER A 115 13.75 -8.76 3.07
C SER A 115 13.81 -8.02 1.72
N ILE A 116 13.02 -8.43 0.73
CA ILE A 116 12.96 -7.74 -0.58
C ILE A 116 12.45 -6.31 -0.39
N ILE A 117 11.32 -6.14 0.31
CA ILE A 117 10.74 -4.82 0.60
C ILE A 117 11.73 -3.98 1.40
N LEU A 118 12.25 -4.53 2.51
CA LEU A 118 13.18 -3.81 3.39
C LEU A 118 14.46 -3.36 2.67
N ASN A 119 15.00 -4.17 1.76
CA ASN A 119 16.18 -3.78 0.99
C ASN A 119 15.89 -2.59 0.06
N CYS A 120 14.73 -2.56 -0.61
CA CYS A 120 14.32 -1.42 -1.42
C CYS A 120 14.11 -0.16 -0.57
N LEU A 121 13.52 -0.29 0.61
CA LEU A 121 13.33 0.85 1.53
C LEU A 121 14.66 1.37 2.09
N LYS A 122 15.63 0.50 2.36
CA LYS A 122 16.99 0.93 2.74
C LYS A 122 17.66 1.71 1.62
N LEU A 123 17.53 1.24 0.38
CA LEU A 123 18.02 1.98 -0.79
C LEU A 123 17.34 3.34 -0.91
N GLN A 124 16.02 3.41 -0.80
CA GLN A 124 15.28 4.67 -0.84
C GLN A 124 15.72 5.63 0.28
N ASN A 125 16.01 5.11 1.48
CA ASN A 125 16.46 5.93 2.61
C ASN A 125 17.87 6.53 2.40
N GLU A 126 18.71 5.92 1.57
CA GLU A 126 20.05 6.44 1.24
C GLU A 126 20.02 7.50 0.13
N VAL A 127 18.89 7.64 -0.58
CA VAL A 127 18.75 8.64 -1.65
C VAL A 127 18.65 10.02 -1.04
N GLN A 128 19.53 10.93 -1.44
CA GLN A 128 19.38 12.33 -1.10
C GLN A 128 18.38 12.96 -2.06
N PHE A 129 17.10 12.99 -1.66
CA PHE A 129 16.10 13.76 -2.42
C PHE A 129 16.39 15.25 -2.25
N MET A 130 16.38 15.99 -3.36
CA MET A 130 16.17 17.43 -3.32
C MET A 130 14.77 17.72 -2.77
N PRO A 131 14.50 18.92 -2.22
CA PRO A 131 13.15 19.30 -1.84
C PRO A 131 12.17 19.02 -2.99
N ASP A 132 11.03 18.43 -2.65
CA ASP A 132 9.93 18.07 -3.55
C ASP A 132 10.26 17.01 -4.62
N GLU A 133 11.49 16.48 -4.68
CA GLU A 133 11.89 15.51 -5.71
C GLU A 133 11.08 14.21 -5.63
N TYR A 134 10.73 13.76 -4.42
CA TYR A 134 9.85 12.61 -4.24
C TYR A 134 8.47 12.85 -4.87
N GLU A 135 7.86 14.00 -4.59
CA GLU A 135 6.55 14.36 -5.13
C GLU A 135 6.59 14.47 -6.66
N VAL A 136 7.65 15.07 -7.21
CA VAL A 136 7.87 15.15 -8.66
C VAL A 136 8.00 13.76 -9.28
N ASN A 137 8.71 12.83 -8.63
CA ASN A 137 8.83 11.45 -9.10
C ASN A 137 7.48 10.74 -9.07
N VAL A 138 6.70 10.89 -8.00
CA VAL A 138 5.33 10.32 -7.90
C VAL A 138 4.44 10.87 -9.00
N MET A 139 4.40 12.20 -9.19
CA MET A 139 3.63 12.84 -10.27
C MET A 139 4.07 12.36 -11.66
N GLY A 140 5.38 12.21 -11.87
CA GLY A 140 5.95 11.67 -13.10
C GLY A 140 5.47 10.24 -13.37
N ILE A 141 5.47 9.38 -12.36
CA ILE A 141 4.99 8.00 -12.46
C ILE A 141 3.48 7.96 -12.74
N GLN A 142 2.67 8.68 -11.94
CA GLN A 142 1.22 8.74 -12.08
C GLN A 142 0.77 9.30 -13.43
N SER A 143 1.54 10.23 -14.03
CA SER A 143 1.25 10.77 -15.36
C SER A 143 1.67 9.84 -16.51
N SER A 144 2.53 8.85 -16.24
CA SER A 144 3.15 8.00 -17.25
C SER A 144 2.57 6.59 -17.32
N TYR A 145 1.93 6.11 -16.24
CA TYR A 145 1.51 4.73 -16.10
C TYR A 145 0.14 4.64 -15.43
N ASP A 146 -0.70 3.74 -15.96
CA ASP A 146 -1.83 3.23 -15.19
C ASP A 146 -1.33 2.26 -14.10
N PRO A 147 -2.06 2.06 -12.99
CA PRO A 147 -1.61 1.23 -11.87
C PRO A 147 -1.17 -0.19 -12.29
N TYR A 148 -1.92 -0.86 -13.18
CA TYR A 148 -1.59 -2.20 -13.66
C TYR A 148 -0.28 -2.25 -14.47
N GLU A 149 0.10 -1.14 -15.12
CA GLU A 149 1.33 -1.07 -15.90
C GLU A 149 2.58 -1.06 -15.02
N LEU A 150 2.45 -0.59 -13.78
CA LEU A 150 3.55 -0.54 -12.80
C LEU A 150 4.04 -1.94 -12.42
N ASN A 151 3.25 -2.99 -12.61
CA ASN A 151 3.65 -4.38 -12.39
C ASN A 151 4.91 -4.78 -13.19
N ARG A 152 5.23 -4.08 -14.29
CA ARG A 152 6.51 -4.27 -15.00
C ARG A 152 7.75 -3.98 -14.14
N TYR A 153 7.58 -3.23 -13.05
CA TYR A 153 8.60 -2.90 -12.07
C TYR A 153 8.50 -3.74 -10.78
N SER A 154 7.65 -4.77 -10.77
CA SER A 154 7.43 -5.64 -9.62
C SER A 154 8.73 -6.34 -9.19
N LYS A 155 9.01 -6.26 -7.89
CA LYS A 155 10.09 -6.99 -7.22
C LYS A 155 9.57 -8.21 -6.47
N LEU A 156 8.28 -8.21 -6.14
CA LEU A 156 7.63 -9.23 -5.33
C LEU A 156 6.11 -9.18 -5.59
N THR A 157 5.51 -10.36 -5.81
CA THR A 157 4.05 -10.53 -5.86
C THR A 157 3.59 -11.35 -4.66
N ILE A 158 2.65 -10.80 -3.89
CA ILE A 158 2.10 -11.39 -2.68
C ILE A 158 0.64 -11.75 -2.94
N LYS A 159 0.29 -13.03 -2.78
CA LYS A 159 -1.13 -13.44 -2.80
C LYS A 159 -1.77 -13.19 -1.45
N PHE A 160 -2.77 -12.33 -1.37
CA PHE A 160 -3.47 -11.94 -0.15
C PHE A 160 -4.59 -12.93 0.21
#